data_AF-A0A7X9IS59-F1
#
_entry.id   AF-A0A7X9IS59-F1
#
_cell.length_a   1.000
_cell.length_b   1.000
_cell.length_c   1.000
_cell.angle_alpha   90.00
_cell.angle_beta   90.00
_cell.angle_gamma   90.00
#
_symmetry.space_group_name_H-M   'P 1'
#
loop_
_entity.id
_entity.type
_entity.pdbx_description
1 polymer ?
#
loop_
_entity_poly.entity_id
_entity_poly.type
_entity_poly.pdbx_seq_one_letter_code
_entity_poly.pdbx_strand_id
1 'polypeptide(L)'
;MERWVLVTKDLVCWKCLAEKKEVEIKVKNEKGHKIKSNDKVLIYRSGNHRDIKYLFEVISFEPFYGKYKLVLEKMEVFDSSLKLSEMNEDPTIAKWRRKFIKGFYNIPFRPWNRIIGIISKKNPELFEKHTPKCCSGPDSNGFPLNYKQSLLDFIKAVKKYKNKGFNEEATKQLIIIPMLQKLGWNTYDVCEVHPEYTIHHKSKRVDYVLKDYYSKQVCIEAKNVGEKDLDKHVKQLIEYCAFRSVDMGILTNGLIWRFYRIPYHSQYLGAIKMPKMVEIDLTKDKEEEIYKTFIQYLWKGNESKIEKTPIEQPSLKEIFKIIKALDINEQSKYNEEAMKQGIVLPFLNNMGWDTTKLSEVKFEKSIFIPKRSKREKVDYILGKGHHKLIVEVKGLNTYFSNSNTLDEDHFLNYMNRKL
;
A
#
# COMPACT_ATOMS: atom_id res chain seq x y z
N MET A 1 7.63 -12.32 -4.82
CA MET A 1 8.81 -12.63 -5.64
C MET A 1 10.06 -12.24 -4.89
N GLU A 2 10.92 -13.20 -4.61
CA GLU A 2 12.29 -12.99 -4.16
C GLU A 2 13.22 -12.86 -5.38
N ARG A 3 14.44 -12.38 -5.13
CA ARG A 3 15.43 -12.10 -6.17
C ARG A 3 16.71 -12.79 -5.79
N TRP A 4 17.44 -13.32 -6.78
CA TRP A 4 18.60 -14.15 -6.55
C TRP A 4 19.75 -13.84 -7.51
N VAL A 5 20.95 -14.20 -7.10
CA VAL A 5 22.14 -14.25 -7.96
C VAL A 5 22.78 -15.62 -7.87
N LEU A 6 23.03 -16.24 -9.03
CA LEU A 6 23.78 -17.48 -9.18
C LEU A 6 25.18 -17.18 -9.69
N VAL A 7 26.20 -17.71 -9.03
CA VAL A 7 27.61 -17.59 -9.47
C VAL A 7 28.06 -18.88 -10.16
N THR A 8 28.54 -18.79 -11.40
CA THR A 8 28.82 -19.97 -12.27
C THR A 8 30.11 -20.73 -11.95
N LYS A 9 30.89 -20.35 -10.93
CA LYS A 9 32.25 -20.87 -10.72
C LYS A 9 32.28 -22.40 -10.54
N ASP A 10 31.35 -22.92 -9.75
CA ASP A 10 31.37 -24.32 -9.28
C ASP A 10 30.00 -25.02 -9.36
N LEU A 11 28.92 -24.29 -9.67
CA LEU A 11 27.55 -24.83 -9.63
C LEU A 11 27.04 -25.26 -11.00
N VAL A 12 27.37 -24.50 -12.04
CA VAL A 12 26.89 -24.73 -13.41
C VAL A 12 27.89 -24.13 -14.38
N CYS A 13 28.29 -24.88 -15.39
CA CYS A 13 29.08 -24.35 -16.50
C CYS A 13 28.28 -23.26 -17.23
N TRP A 14 28.87 -22.08 -17.44
CA TRP A 14 28.18 -20.99 -18.13
C TRP A 14 27.81 -21.35 -19.58
N LYS A 15 28.54 -22.27 -20.24
CA LYS A 15 28.21 -22.76 -21.59
C LYS A 15 26.88 -23.53 -21.59
N CYS A 16 26.64 -24.36 -20.57
CA CYS A 16 25.36 -25.06 -20.42
C CYS A 16 24.20 -24.08 -20.24
N LEU A 17 24.42 -22.98 -19.50
CA LEU A 17 23.44 -21.89 -19.38
C LEU A 17 23.25 -21.15 -20.70
N ALA A 18 24.28 -21.02 -21.54
CA ALA A 18 24.19 -20.34 -22.83
C ALA A 18 23.36 -21.13 -23.85
N GLU A 19 23.55 -22.45 -23.92
CA GLU A 19 22.94 -23.32 -24.94
C GLU A 19 21.52 -23.77 -24.60
N LYS A 20 21.23 -24.03 -23.32
CA LYS A 20 19.93 -24.59 -22.92
C LYS A 20 18.89 -23.51 -22.63
N LYS A 21 17.63 -23.78 -22.98
CA LYS A 21 16.48 -22.97 -22.54
C LYS A 21 16.21 -23.18 -21.05
N GLU A 22 16.31 -24.42 -20.60
CA GLU A 22 16.08 -24.83 -19.21
C GLU A 22 17.30 -25.53 -18.63
N VAL A 23 17.59 -25.24 -17.36
CA VAL A 23 18.72 -25.83 -16.65
C VAL A 23 18.32 -26.24 -15.24
N GLU A 24 18.62 -27.50 -14.91
CA GLU A 24 18.48 -28.03 -13.56
C GLU A 24 19.75 -27.78 -12.74
N ILE A 25 19.61 -27.23 -11.53
CA ILE A 25 20.73 -26.90 -10.66
C ILE A 25 20.46 -27.35 -9.22
N LYS A 26 21.53 -27.62 -8.46
CA LYS A 26 21.45 -27.96 -7.03
C LYS A 26 22.15 -26.88 -6.21
N VAL A 27 21.40 -26.14 -5.39
CA VAL A 27 21.90 -24.99 -4.64
C VAL A 27 21.72 -25.15 -3.13
N LYS A 28 22.70 -24.69 -2.36
CA LYS A 28 22.55 -24.51 -0.91
C LYS A 28 21.86 -23.18 -0.64
N ASN A 29 20.86 -23.19 0.22
CA ASN A 29 20.21 -21.97 0.71
C ASN A 29 20.82 -21.59 2.06
N GLU A 30 21.92 -20.83 2.03
CA GLU A 30 22.76 -20.56 3.21
C GLU A 30 22.06 -19.76 4.33
N LYS A 31 20.90 -19.15 4.05
CA LYS A 31 20.21 -18.23 4.96
C LYS A 31 18.74 -18.55 5.20
N GLY A 32 18.27 -19.72 4.76
CA GLY A 32 16.89 -20.17 4.99
C GLY A 32 15.82 -19.31 4.30
N HIS A 33 16.17 -18.51 3.29
CA HIS A 33 15.19 -17.72 2.53
C HIS A 33 14.29 -18.64 1.70
N LYS A 34 12.96 -18.51 1.78
CA LYS A 34 12.06 -19.37 1.01
C LYS A 34 12.17 -19.05 -0.49
N ILE A 35 12.67 -20.02 -1.27
CA ILE A 35 12.65 -19.99 -2.75
C ILE A 35 11.23 -20.32 -3.20
N LYS A 36 10.78 -19.67 -4.28
CA LYS A 36 9.47 -19.90 -4.89
C LYS A 36 9.56 -19.90 -6.40
N SER A 37 8.59 -20.51 -7.05
CA SER A 37 8.36 -20.31 -8.48
C SER A 37 8.15 -18.81 -8.79
N ASN A 38 8.55 -18.40 -9.98
CA ASN A 38 8.57 -17.01 -10.49
C ASN A 38 9.62 -16.09 -9.86
N ASP A 39 10.46 -16.60 -8.94
CA ASP A 39 11.61 -15.86 -8.44
C ASP A 39 12.63 -15.61 -9.56
N LYS A 40 13.26 -14.43 -9.54
CA LYS A 40 14.18 -14.00 -10.59
C LYS A 40 15.63 -14.25 -10.21
N VAL A 41 16.42 -14.75 -11.15
CA VAL A 41 17.82 -15.15 -10.94
C VAL A 41 18.73 -14.46 -11.95
N LEU A 42 19.63 -13.60 -11.49
CA LEU A 42 20.71 -13.08 -12.32
C LEU A 42 21.91 -14.03 -12.30
N ILE A 43 22.50 -14.28 -13.46
CA ILE A 43 23.68 -15.14 -13.58
C ILE A 43 24.93 -14.29 -13.63
N TYR A 44 25.76 -14.39 -12.59
CA TYR A 44 27.10 -13.83 -12.56
C TYR A 44 28.12 -14.86 -13.06
N ARG A 45 28.70 -14.61 -14.23
CA ARG A 45 29.78 -15.41 -14.80
C ARG A 45 31.10 -15.05 -14.12
N SER A 46 31.60 -15.96 -13.30
CA SER A 46 32.89 -15.82 -12.62
C SER A 46 34.08 -16.17 -13.54
N GLY A 47 35.30 -16.18 -13.00
CA GLY A 47 36.50 -16.54 -13.76
C GLY A 47 36.97 -15.39 -14.66
N ASN A 48 37.15 -15.65 -15.95
CA ASN A 48 37.65 -14.65 -16.90
C ASN A 48 36.58 -13.64 -17.35
N HIS A 49 35.29 -14.02 -17.31
CA HIS A 49 34.20 -13.16 -17.79
C HIS A 49 33.87 -12.01 -16.83
N ARG A 50 33.68 -12.33 -15.55
CA ARG A 50 33.40 -11.40 -14.43
C ARG A 50 32.26 -10.43 -14.74
N ASP A 51 31.11 -10.94 -15.16
CA ASP A 51 29.97 -10.12 -15.57
C ASP A 51 28.61 -10.77 -15.29
N ILE A 52 27.55 -9.96 -15.30
CA ILE A 52 26.16 -10.44 -15.31
C ILE A 52 25.66 -10.40 -16.75
N LYS A 53 25.30 -11.56 -17.30
CA LYS A 53 24.89 -11.70 -18.71
C LYS A 53 23.51 -12.31 -18.91
N TYR A 54 23.01 -13.11 -17.96
CA TYR A 54 21.75 -13.81 -18.15
C TYR A 54 20.78 -13.53 -17.02
N LEU A 55 19.49 -13.55 -17.37
CA LEU A 55 18.38 -13.58 -16.45
C LEU A 55 17.60 -14.89 -16.63
N PHE A 56 17.33 -15.53 -15.51
CA PHE A 56 16.53 -16.74 -15.44
C PHE A 56 15.36 -16.55 -14.46
N GLU A 57 14.37 -17.41 -14.59
CA GLU A 57 13.26 -17.56 -13.65
C GLU A 57 13.30 -18.97 -13.01
N VAL A 58 12.91 -19.07 -11.74
CA VAL A 58 12.66 -20.35 -11.08
C VAL A 58 11.29 -20.88 -11.52
N ILE A 59 11.27 -22.00 -12.22
CA ILE A 59 10.04 -22.67 -12.64
C ILE A 59 9.55 -23.61 -11.54
N SER A 60 10.45 -24.48 -11.05
CA SER A 60 10.16 -25.41 -9.96
C SER A 60 11.31 -25.50 -8.98
N PHE A 61 10.98 -25.90 -7.75
CA PHE A 61 11.94 -26.09 -6.68
C PHE A 61 11.53 -27.27 -5.79
N GLU A 62 12.50 -28.11 -5.43
CA GLU A 62 12.30 -29.25 -4.55
C GLU A 62 13.39 -29.28 -3.47
N PRO A 63 13.02 -29.45 -2.18
CA PRO A 63 14.00 -29.73 -1.14
C PRO A 63 14.77 -31.02 -1.45
N PHE A 64 16.10 -30.97 -1.33
CA PHE A 64 16.97 -32.11 -1.64
C PHE A 64 18.16 -32.13 -0.67
N TYR A 65 18.11 -32.98 0.37
CA TYR A 65 19.22 -33.20 1.32
C TYR A 65 19.92 -31.92 1.81
N GLY A 66 19.16 -30.98 2.40
CA GLY A 66 19.70 -29.70 2.89
C GLY A 66 20.09 -28.71 1.78
N LYS A 67 19.77 -29.03 0.53
CA LYS A 67 19.85 -28.16 -0.65
C LYS A 67 18.46 -28.01 -1.27
N TYR A 68 18.40 -27.23 -2.34
CA TYR A 68 17.27 -27.17 -3.26
C TYR A 68 17.71 -27.65 -4.63
N LYS A 69 16.90 -28.48 -5.24
CA LYS A 69 16.93 -28.78 -6.67
C LYS A 69 16.02 -27.76 -7.35
N LEU A 70 16.57 -26.95 -8.26
CA LEU A 70 15.83 -25.90 -8.97
C LEU A 70 15.83 -26.20 -10.47
N VAL A 71 14.69 -25.98 -11.12
CA VAL A 71 14.62 -25.86 -12.58
C VAL A 71 14.52 -24.38 -12.92
N LEU A 72 15.49 -23.90 -13.69
CA LEU A 72 15.57 -22.52 -14.15
C LEU A 72 15.28 -22.43 -15.63
N GLU A 73 14.41 -21.52 -16.04
CA GLU A 73 14.19 -21.17 -17.45
C GLU A 73 14.88 -19.84 -17.79
N LYS A 74 15.57 -19.80 -18.92
CA LYS A 74 16.23 -18.59 -19.42
C LYS A 74 15.17 -17.63 -19.93
N MET A 75 15.14 -16.44 -19.32
CA MET A 75 14.27 -15.35 -19.74
C MET A 75 14.95 -14.46 -20.76
N GLU A 76 16.14 -13.95 -20.42
CA GLU A 76 16.82 -12.93 -21.21
C GLU A 76 18.34 -13.16 -21.29
N VAL A 77 18.90 -12.75 -22.41
CA VAL A 77 20.34 -12.64 -22.63
C VAL A 77 20.67 -11.17 -22.82
N PHE A 78 21.51 -10.62 -21.94
CA PHE A 78 21.99 -9.25 -22.07
C PHE A 78 23.14 -9.22 -23.08
N ASP A 79 22.91 -8.60 -24.24
CA ASP A 79 23.94 -8.39 -25.25
C ASP A 79 25.11 -7.61 -24.66
N SER A 80 24.77 -6.49 -24.01
CA SER A 80 25.69 -5.68 -23.22
C SER A 80 25.65 -6.10 -21.75
N SER A 81 26.47 -7.10 -21.41
CA SER A 81 26.65 -7.60 -20.04
C SER A 81 27.14 -6.52 -19.06
N LEU A 82 26.73 -6.61 -17.79
CA LEU A 82 27.23 -5.74 -16.71
C LEU A 82 28.55 -6.28 -16.15
N LYS A 83 29.66 -5.58 -16.41
CA LYS A 83 31.02 -5.99 -16.03
C LYS A 83 31.33 -5.71 -14.56
N LEU A 84 32.34 -6.41 -14.04
CA LEU A 84 32.83 -6.23 -12.67
C LEU A 84 33.34 -4.81 -12.40
N SER A 85 34.00 -4.17 -13.37
CA SER A 85 34.46 -2.78 -13.26
C SER A 85 33.27 -1.85 -12.97
N GLU A 86 32.23 -1.93 -13.81
CA GLU A 86 31.01 -1.14 -13.68
C GLU A 86 30.27 -1.41 -12.35
N MET A 87 30.25 -2.67 -11.90
CA MET A 87 29.69 -3.01 -10.59
C MET A 87 30.47 -2.39 -9.42
N ASN A 88 31.77 -2.13 -9.58
CA ASN A 88 32.59 -1.51 -8.55
C ASN A 88 32.42 0.02 -8.51
N GLU A 89 31.87 0.65 -9.56
CA GLU A 89 31.61 2.09 -9.63
C GLU A 89 30.39 2.50 -8.77
N ASP A 90 29.37 1.64 -8.64
CA ASP A 90 28.24 1.88 -7.73
C ASP A 90 28.56 1.33 -6.32
N PRO A 91 28.63 2.17 -5.26
CA PRO A 91 28.99 1.71 -3.92
C PRO A 91 28.03 0.66 -3.32
N THR A 92 26.74 0.71 -3.69
CA THR A 92 25.73 -0.24 -3.22
C THR A 92 25.97 -1.60 -3.86
N ILE A 93 26.25 -1.62 -5.16
CA ILE A 93 26.56 -2.86 -5.89
C ILE A 93 27.92 -3.39 -5.41
N ALA A 94 28.96 -2.57 -5.36
CA ALA A 94 30.32 -2.93 -4.97
C ALA A 94 30.36 -3.63 -3.60
N LYS A 95 29.68 -3.05 -2.60
CA LYS A 95 29.57 -3.63 -1.25
C LYS A 95 28.93 -5.02 -1.29
N TRP A 96 27.89 -5.20 -2.11
CA TRP A 96 27.13 -6.45 -2.14
C TRP A 96 27.80 -7.53 -3.00
N ARG A 97 28.38 -7.15 -4.15
CA ARG A 97 29.12 -8.02 -5.09
C ARG A 97 30.35 -8.68 -4.47
N ARG A 98 30.88 -8.20 -3.34
CA ARG A 98 31.90 -8.95 -2.55
C ARG A 98 31.46 -10.37 -2.20
N LYS A 99 30.14 -10.64 -2.18
CA LYS A 99 29.57 -11.98 -1.97
C LYS A 99 29.60 -12.87 -3.21
N PHE A 100 29.90 -12.33 -4.40
CA PHE A 100 29.92 -13.09 -5.66
C PHE A 100 31.16 -13.96 -5.80
N ILE A 101 31.32 -14.92 -4.89
CA ILE A 101 32.48 -15.81 -4.85
C ILE A 101 32.09 -17.20 -5.36
N LYS A 102 31.06 -17.81 -4.74
CA LYS A 102 30.51 -19.12 -5.13
C LYS A 102 29.09 -19.25 -4.55
N GLY A 103 28.15 -19.87 -5.25
CA GLY A 103 26.85 -20.17 -4.64
C GLY A 103 25.66 -19.45 -5.25
N PHE A 104 24.57 -19.43 -4.48
CA PHE A 104 23.26 -18.89 -4.85
C PHE A 104 22.75 -18.00 -3.72
N TYR A 105 22.57 -16.71 -3.99
CA TYR A 105 22.35 -15.68 -2.97
C TYR A 105 21.07 -14.92 -3.20
N ASN A 106 20.26 -14.74 -2.14
CA ASN A 106 19.15 -13.78 -2.16
C ASN A 106 19.71 -12.35 -2.21
N ILE A 107 19.24 -11.55 -3.16
CA ILE A 107 19.65 -10.15 -3.34
C ILE A 107 18.59 -9.20 -2.77
N PRO A 108 18.97 -8.30 -1.85
CA PRO A 108 18.05 -7.29 -1.36
C PRO A 108 17.57 -6.34 -2.45
N PHE A 109 16.42 -5.71 -2.23
CA PHE A 109 15.79 -4.81 -3.21
C PHE A 109 16.68 -3.68 -3.73
N ARG A 110 17.44 -3.01 -2.85
CA ARG A 110 18.29 -1.88 -3.23
C ARG A 110 19.39 -2.25 -4.25
N PRO A 111 20.29 -3.21 -3.98
CA PRO A 111 21.29 -3.64 -4.97
C PRO A 111 20.66 -4.23 -6.22
N TRP A 112 19.52 -4.93 -6.13
CA TRP A 112 18.78 -5.41 -7.31
C TRP A 112 18.37 -4.27 -8.24
N ASN A 113 17.69 -3.25 -7.72
CA ASN A 113 17.25 -2.12 -8.54
C ASN A 113 18.42 -1.38 -9.20
N ARG A 114 19.55 -1.26 -8.50
CA ARG A 114 20.76 -0.64 -9.07
C ARG A 114 21.33 -1.46 -10.23
N ILE A 115 21.46 -2.78 -10.05
CA ILE A 115 21.94 -3.69 -11.10
C ILE A 115 21.01 -3.65 -12.32
N ILE A 116 19.71 -3.86 -12.12
CA ILE A 116 18.74 -3.82 -13.22
C ILE A 116 18.71 -2.43 -13.86
N GLY A 117 18.90 -1.36 -13.09
CA GLY A 117 18.98 0.00 -13.61
C GLY A 117 20.13 0.20 -14.58
N ILE A 118 21.34 -0.32 -14.27
CA ILE A 118 22.48 -0.26 -15.20
C ILE A 118 22.22 -1.15 -16.42
N ILE A 119 21.75 -2.39 -16.22
CA ILE A 119 21.43 -3.32 -17.31
C ILE A 119 20.40 -2.70 -18.28
N SER A 120 19.37 -2.04 -17.76
CA SER A 120 18.33 -1.39 -18.58
C SER A 120 18.83 -0.22 -19.41
N LYS A 121 19.90 0.46 -18.98
CA LYS A 121 20.55 1.51 -19.79
C LYS A 121 21.40 0.92 -20.91
N LYS A 122 21.99 -0.26 -20.67
CA LYS A 122 22.88 -0.96 -21.60
C LYS A 122 22.14 -1.79 -22.65
N ASN A 123 20.91 -2.22 -22.33
CA ASN A 123 20.10 -3.11 -23.16
C ASN A 123 18.67 -2.55 -23.24
N PRO A 124 18.45 -1.29 -23.68
CA PRO A 124 17.14 -0.64 -23.61
C PRO A 124 16.03 -1.38 -24.38
N GLU A 125 16.39 -2.12 -25.42
CA GLU A 125 15.50 -2.97 -26.23
C GLU A 125 14.83 -4.09 -25.43
N LEU A 126 15.48 -4.59 -24.37
CA LEU A 126 14.94 -5.65 -23.50
C LEU A 126 13.98 -5.13 -22.43
N PHE A 127 13.82 -3.81 -22.31
CA PHE A 127 12.99 -3.19 -21.27
C PHE A 127 11.94 -2.32 -21.91
N GLU A 128 10.68 -2.74 -21.81
CA GLU A 128 9.55 -1.94 -22.27
C GLU A 128 9.58 -0.54 -21.65
N LYS A 129 9.19 0.46 -22.45
CA LYS A 129 8.94 1.81 -21.92
C LYS A 129 7.77 1.69 -20.94
N HIS A 130 8.08 1.85 -19.65
CA HIS A 130 7.06 1.90 -18.61
C HIS A 130 6.06 3.02 -18.90
N THR A 131 4.83 2.64 -19.21
CA THR A 131 3.69 3.55 -19.34
C THR A 131 3.00 3.64 -17.97
N PRO A 132 3.04 4.81 -17.31
CA PRO A 132 2.44 4.95 -15.98
C PRO A 132 0.93 4.68 -16.01
N LYS A 133 0.49 3.71 -15.22
CA LYS A 133 -0.91 3.40 -14.91
C LYS A 133 -1.45 4.39 -13.86
N CYS A 134 -1.19 5.69 -14.04
CA CYS A 134 -1.78 6.70 -13.17
C CYS A 134 -3.30 6.68 -13.31
N CYS A 135 -4.01 6.89 -12.20
CA CYS A 135 -5.46 6.98 -12.18
C CYS A 135 -5.98 8.06 -13.14
N SER A 136 -7.21 7.88 -13.59
CA SER A 136 -7.89 8.81 -14.51
C SER A 136 -9.12 9.49 -13.89
N GLY A 137 -9.62 8.98 -12.77
CA GLY A 137 -10.84 9.46 -12.12
C GLY A 137 -11.41 8.35 -11.24
N PRO A 138 -12.25 8.63 -10.23
CA PRO A 138 -13.20 7.60 -9.79
C PRO A 138 -14.09 7.17 -10.98
N ASP A 139 -14.18 8.00 -12.03
CA ASP A 139 -14.78 7.72 -13.33
C ASP A 139 -13.83 8.06 -14.51
N SER A 140 -14.35 8.03 -15.73
CA SER A 140 -13.58 8.33 -16.94
C SER A 140 -13.32 9.81 -17.22
N ASN A 141 -13.96 10.72 -16.48
CA ASN A 141 -14.10 12.12 -16.89
C ASN A 141 -13.08 13.07 -16.23
N GLY A 142 -12.28 12.59 -15.25
CA GLY A 142 -11.33 13.41 -14.50
C GLY A 142 -11.95 14.09 -13.28
N PHE A 143 -11.37 15.20 -12.83
CA PHE A 143 -11.83 15.91 -11.63
C PHE A 143 -13.19 16.58 -11.82
N PRO A 144 -14.21 16.36 -10.97
CA PRO A 144 -15.48 17.06 -11.08
C PRO A 144 -15.31 18.56 -10.77
N LEU A 145 -15.37 19.45 -11.77
CA LEU A 145 -15.06 20.87 -11.57
C LEU A 145 -15.99 21.56 -10.55
N ASN A 146 -17.23 21.10 -10.44
CA ASN A 146 -18.19 21.59 -9.46
C ASN A 146 -17.73 21.34 -8.00
N TYR A 147 -16.76 20.46 -7.76
CA TYR A 147 -16.19 20.22 -6.44
C TYR A 147 -15.07 21.22 -6.09
N LYS A 148 -14.51 21.93 -7.08
CA LYS A 148 -13.33 22.81 -6.91
C LYS A 148 -13.48 23.75 -5.72
N GLN A 149 -14.59 24.47 -5.65
CA GLN A 149 -14.80 25.45 -4.58
C GLN A 149 -14.81 24.78 -3.20
N SER A 150 -15.53 23.67 -3.06
CA SER A 150 -15.61 22.93 -1.79
C SER A 150 -14.26 22.34 -1.36
N LEU A 151 -13.41 21.95 -2.32
CA LEU A 151 -12.04 21.50 -2.06
C LEU A 151 -11.16 22.65 -1.57
N LEU A 152 -11.21 23.81 -2.24
CA LEU A 152 -10.46 25.00 -1.83
C LEU A 152 -10.85 25.47 -0.42
N ASP A 153 -12.15 25.47 -0.10
CA ASP A 153 -12.64 25.86 1.21
C ASP A 153 -12.25 24.86 2.30
N PHE A 154 -12.23 23.56 1.96
CA PHE A 154 -11.71 22.54 2.87
C PHE A 154 -10.21 22.71 3.14
N ILE A 155 -9.40 22.97 2.11
CA ILE A 155 -7.96 23.25 2.24
C ILE A 155 -7.73 24.42 3.21
N LYS A 156 -8.49 25.52 3.08
CA LYS A 156 -8.42 26.66 4.01
C LYS A 156 -8.76 26.25 5.43
N ALA A 157 -9.84 25.47 5.60
CA ALA A 157 -10.29 25.03 6.92
C ALA A 157 -9.29 24.12 7.62
N VAL A 158 -8.58 23.26 6.89
CA VAL A 158 -7.60 22.30 7.43
C VAL A 158 -6.40 22.99 8.09
N LYS A 159 -6.07 24.22 7.69
CA LYS A 159 -4.96 25.00 8.29
C LYS A 159 -5.09 25.14 9.81
N LYS A 160 -6.32 25.15 10.35
CA LYS A 160 -6.57 25.21 11.81
C LYS A 160 -6.09 23.98 12.59
N TYR A 161 -5.81 22.88 11.90
CA TYR A 161 -5.36 21.62 12.51
C TYR A 161 -3.84 21.54 12.71
N LYS A 162 -3.06 22.54 12.27
CA LYS A 162 -1.58 22.57 12.34
C LYS A 162 -0.98 22.19 13.70
N ASN A 163 -1.62 22.60 14.80
CA ASN A 163 -1.13 22.38 16.16
C ASN A 163 -1.98 21.36 16.94
N LYS A 164 -2.75 20.53 16.26
CA LYS A 164 -3.59 19.52 16.92
C LYS A 164 -2.82 18.21 17.07
N GLY A 165 -2.85 17.64 18.28
CA GLY A 165 -2.29 16.33 18.59
C GLY A 165 -3.24 15.19 18.19
N PHE A 166 -3.69 15.16 16.95
CA PHE A 166 -4.51 14.05 16.44
C PHE A 166 -3.67 12.78 16.37
N ASN A 167 -4.23 11.65 16.79
CA ASN A 167 -3.67 10.34 16.48
C ASN A 167 -3.91 10.01 15.00
N GLU A 168 -3.36 8.90 14.53
CA GLU A 168 -3.46 8.52 13.11
C GLU A 168 -4.92 8.37 12.66
N GLU A 169 -5.78 7.74 13.48
CA GLU A 169 -7.19 7.56 13.14
C GLU A 169 -7.96 8.89 13.09
N ALA A 170 -7.74 9.80 14.04
CA ALA A 170 -8.32 11.13 13.97
C ALA A 170 -7.82 11.91 12.73
N THR A 171 -6.55 11.76 12.33
CA THR A 171 -6.05 12.36 11.08
C THR A 171 -6.79 11.80 9.87
N LYS A 172 -6.97 10.48 9.82
CA LYS A 172 -7.68 9.76 8.76
C LYS A 172 -9.10 10.30 8.62
N GLN A 173 -9.87 10.29 9.70
CA GLN A 173 -11.29 10.65 9.69
C GLN A 173 -11.56 12.15 9.52
N LEU A 174 -10.73 13.03 10.06
CA LEU A 174 -11.00 14.48 10.07
C LEU A 174 -10.36 15.23 8.90
N ILE A 175 -9.35 14.65 8.25
CA ILE A 175 -8.58 15.33 7.21
C ILE A 175 -8.52 14.50 5.93
N ILE A 176 -8.01 13.27 5.98
CA ILE A 176 -7.73 12.48 4.78
C ILE A 176 -9.02 12.05 4.08
N ILE A 177 -9.95 11.43 4.80
CA ILE A 177 -11.24 10.97 4.24
C ILE A 177 -12.05 12.14 3.66
N PRO A 178 -12.27 13.25 4.38
CA PRO A 178 -12.93 14.42 3.80
C PRO A 178 -12.18 14.99 2.59
N MET A 179 -10.84 15.03 2.60
CA MET A 179 -10.07 15.46 1.43
C MET A 179 -10.34 14.56 0.22
N LEU A 180 -10.37 13.23 0.41
CA LEU A 180 -10.66 12.28 -0.66
C LEU A 180 -12.07 12.48 -1.24
N GLN A 181 -13.08 12.69 -0.38
CA GLN A 181 -14.44 13.03 -0.82
C GLN A 181 -14.47 14.32 -1.65
N LYS A 182 -13.77 15.38 -1.21
CA LYS A 182 -13.65 16.64 -1.96
C LYS A 182 -12.83 16.50 -3.25
N LEU A 183 -12.01 15.46 -3.36
CA LEU A 183 -11.33 15.08 -4.58
C LEU A 183 -12.19 14.22 -5.53
N GLY A 184 -13.42 13.89 -5.11
CA GLY A 184 -14.39 13.13 -5.90
C GLY A 184 -14.41 11.63 -5.61
N TRP A 185 -13.63 11.13 -4.65
CA TRP A 185 -13.60 9.70 -4.30
C TRP A 185 -14.71 9.32 -3.32
N ASN A 186 -15.55 8.34 -3.66
CA ASN A 186 -16.58 7.84 -2.77
C ASN A 186 -15.98 6.99 -1.64
N THR A 187 -15.72 7.61 -0.50
CA THR A 187 -15.16 6.93 0.66
C THR A 187 -16.14 5.97 1.33
N TYR A 188 -17.43 5.98 1.01
CA TYR A 188 -18.38 5.00 1.55
C TYR A 188 -18.38 3.71 0.73
N ASP A 189 -17.88 3.75 -0.50
CA ASP A 189 -17.64 2.56 -1.32
C ASP A 189 -16.25 1.98 -1.04
N VAL A 190 -16.21 0.88 -0.29
CA VAL A 190 -14.97 0.17 0.09
C VAL A 190 -14.28 -0.53 -1.10
N CYS A 191 -14.94 -0.62 -2.26
CA CYS A 191 -14.32 -1.08 -3.50
C CYS A 191 -13.55 0.05 -4.21
N GLU A 192 -13.98 1.29 -4.01
CA GLU A 192 -13.36 2.49 -4.58
C GLU A 192 -12.25 3.02 -3.65
N VAL A 193 -12.54 3.17 -2.35
CA VAL A 193 -11.57 3.57 -1.31
C VAL A 193 -11.43 2.45 -0.30
N HIS A 194 -10.46 1.57 -0.52
CA HIS A 194 -10.30 0.36 0.28
C HIS A 194 -9.33 0.59 1.45
N PRO A 195 -9.80 0.58 2.71
CA PRO A 195 -8.92 0.79 3.85
C PRO A 195 -8.18 -0.49 4.28
N GLU A 196 -7.04 -0.34 4.94
CA GLU A 196 -6.22 -1.42 5.50
C GLU A 196 -5.94 -2.57 4.50
N TYR A 197 -5.68 -2.22 3.24
CA TYR A 197 -5.51 -3.19 2.17
C TYR A 197 -4.31 -4.09 2.45
N THR A 198 -4.56 -5.40 2.57
CA THR A 198 -3.51 -6.40 2.82
C THR A 198 -2.76 -6.75 1.53
N ILE A 199 -1.45 -6.54 1.51
CA ILE A 199 -0.63 -6.72 0.29
C ILE A 199 -0.08 -8.15 0.18
N HIS A 200 0.10 -8.86 1.30
CA HIS A 200 0.62 -10.24 1.34
C HIS A 200 0.32 -10.91 2.70
N HIS A 201 0.31 -12.26 2.76
CA HIS A 201 0.38 -13.13 3.96
C HIS A 201 1.37 -12.74 5.10
N LYS A 202 2.25 -11.73 4.93
CA LYS A 202 3.18 -11.24 5.97
C LYS A 202 2.60 -10.10 6.82
N SER A 203 1.27 -10.05 6.98
CA SER A 203 0.52 -9.04 7.77
C SER A 203 0.82 -7.57 7.45
N LYS A 204 1.43 -7.27 6.30
CA LYS A 204 1.70 -5.89 5.89
C LYS A 204 0.48 -5.28 5.20
N ARG A 205 0.05 -4.13 5.68
CA ARG A 205 -1.11 -3.37 5.20
C ARG A 205 -0.71 -1.96 4.83
N VAL A 206 -1.35 -1.42 3.81
CA VAL A 206 -1.33 0.00 3.47
C VAL A 206 -2.65 0.63 3.91
N ASP A 207 -2.62 1.88 4.36
CA ASP A 207 -3.79 2.51 4.98
C ASP A 207 -4.97 2.63 4.03
N TYR A 208 -4.71 3.06 2.78
CA TYR A 208 -5.73 3.05 1.73
C TYR A 208 -5.19 2.59 0.39
N VAL A 209 -6.05 1.92 -0.37
CA VAL A 209 -5.91 1.76 -1.82
C VAL A 209 -7.09 2.43 -2.48
N LEU A 210 -6.83 3.47 -3.26
CA LEU A 210 -7.82 4.06 -4.15
C LEU A 210 -7.86 3.23 -5.44
N LYS A 211 -9.05 2.87 -5.91
CA LYS A 211 -9.24 2.12 -7.15
C LYS A 211 -10.14 2.89 -8.10
N ASP A 212 -9.56 3.29 -9.22
CA ASP A 212 -10.21 4.07 -10.27
C ASP A 212 -11.16 3.19 -11.12
N TYR A 213 -12.02 3.79 -11.94
CA TYR A 213 -12.97 3.07 -12.81
C TYR A 213 -12.32 2.01 -13.70
N TYR A 214 -11.08 2.27 -14.15
CA TYR A 214 -10.28 1.37 -14.97
C TYR A 214 -9.44 0.39 -14.13
N SER A 215 -9.77 0.22 -12.85
CA SER A 215 -9.05 -0.61 -11.89
C SER A 215 -7.59 -0.23 -11.64
N LYS A 216 -7.17 1.00 -11.98
CA LYS A 216 -5.87 1.54 -11.61
C LYS A 216 -5.87 1.89 -10.13
N GLN A 217 -4.71 1.76 -9.49
CA GLN A 217 -4.61 1.87 -8.04
C GLN A 217 -3.68 3.01 -7.62
N VAL A 218 -4.00 3.66 -6.50
CA VAL A 218 -3.10 4.54 -5.74
C VAL A 218 -3.00 4.01 -4.32
N CYS A 219 -1.78 3.85 -3.82
CA CYS A 219 -1.56 3.50 -2.42
C CYS A 219 -1.41 4.78 -1.59
N ILE A 220 -2.06 4.84 -0.43
CA ILE A 220 -1.91 5.94 0.53
C ILE A 220 -1.44 5.37 1.86
N GLU A 221 -0.32 5.88 2.36
CA GLU A 221 0.14 5.67 3.73
C GLU A 221 -0.12 6.96 4.53
N ALA A 222 -0.86 6.83 5.61
CA ALA A 222 -1.28 7.91 6.48
C ALA A 222 -0.45 7.91 7.78
N LYS A 223 -0.26 9.09 8.37
CA LYS A 223 0.39 9.28 9.66
C LYS A 223 -0.39 10.30 10.50
N ASN A 224 -0.11 10.34 11.79
CA ASN A 224 -0.70 11.33 12.69
C ASN A 224 -0.20 12.75 12.36
N VAL A 225 -1.01 13.79 12.61
CA VAL A 225 -0.66 15.20 12.29
C VAL A 225 0.66 15.65 12.91
N GLY A 226 1.04 15.08 14.07
CA GLY A 226 2.28 15.39 14.76
C GLY A 226 3.54 14.78 14.12
N GLU A 227 3.40 13.84 13.18
CA GLU A 227 4.52 13.21 12.51
C GLU A 227 5.16 14.14 11.48
N LYS A 228 6.31 14.71 11.83
CA LYS A 228 7.05 15.65 10.97
C LYS A 228 8.04 14.96 10.04
N ASP A 229 8.60 13.82 10.45
CA ASP A 229 9.59 13.10 9.67
C ASP A 229 8.91 11.98 8.86
N LEU A 230 8.42 12.36 7.69
CA LEU A 230 7.84 11.42 6.73
C LEU A 230 8.91 10.56 6.02
N ASP A 231 10.20 10.92 6.04
CA ASP A 231 11.24 10.21 5.29
C ASP A 231 11.42 8.76 5.76
N LYS A 232 11.23 8.51 7.06
CA LYS A 232 11.29 7.17 7.65
C LYS A 232 10.21 6.21 7.10
N HIS A 233 9.11 6.74 6.56
CA HIS A 233 7.98 5.95 6.05
C HIS A 233 8.04 5.73 4.53
N VAL A 234 8.91 6.44 3.80
CA VAL A 234 9.02 6.33 2.33
C VAL A 234 9.33 4.90 1.91
N LYS A 235 10.25 4.23 2.61
CA LYS A 235 10.62 2.85 2.30
C LYS A 235 9.41 1.91 2.34
N GLN A 236 8.53 2.08 3.32
CA GLN A 236 7.35 1.25 3.51
C GLN A 236 6.37 1.43 2.34
N LEU A 237 6.04 2.68 2.00
CA LEU A 237 5.16 3.00 0.86
C LEU A 237 5.72 2.47 -0.47
N ILE A 238 7.02 2.69 -0.74
CA ILE A 238 7.64 2.22 -1.99
C ILE A 238 7.64 0.70 -2.09
N GLU A 239 7.88 -0.02 -0.98
CA GLU A 239 7.77 -1.48 -0.96
C GLU A 239 6.34 -1.93 -1.32
N TYR A 240 5.32 -1.27 -0.75
CA TYR A 240 3.91 -1.58 -1.01
C TYR A 240 3.53 -1.40 -2.47
N CYS A 241 3.85 -0.24 -3.03
CA CYS A 241 3.60 0.02 -4.43
C CYS A 241 4.31 -1.00 -5.33
N ALA A 242 5.59 -1.29 -5.05
CA ALA A 242 6.37 -2.26 -5.82
C ALA A 242 5.78 -3.67 -5.77
N PHE A 243 5.25 -4.12 -4.62
CA PHE A 243 4.61 -5.43 -4.51
C PHE A 243 3.29 -5.51 -5.28
N ARG A 244 2.54 -4.42 -5.37
CA ARG A 244 1.26 -4.36 -6.09
C ARG A 244 1.39 -3.94 -7.56
N SER A 245 2.59 -3.67 -8.05
CA SER A 245 2.82 -3.05 -9.36
C SER A 245 2.02 -1.75 -9.54
N VAL A 246 1.97 -0.96 -8.46
CA VAL A 246 1.30 0.34 -8.43
C VAL A 246 2.32 1.43 -8.71
N ASP A 247 1.96 2.35 -9.59
CA ASP A 247 2.88 3.39 -10.09
C ASP A 247 2.78 4.70 -9.30
N MET A 248 1.81 4.79 -8.38
CA MET A 248 1.54 5.99 -7.59
C MET A 248 1.34 5.66 -6.10
N GLY A 249 2.16 6.30 -5.27
CA GLY A 249 2.02 6.28 -3.82
C GLY A 249 1.81 7.68 -3.27
N ILE A 250 1.07 7.79 -2.18
CA ILE A 250 0.90 9.03 -1.41
C ILE A 250 1.32 8.73 0.02
N LEU A 251 2.17 9.60 0.58
CA LEU A 251 2.49 9.59 2.01
C LEU A 251 2.01 10.90 2.60
N THR A 252 1.17 10.84 3.65
CA THR A 252 0.60 12.05 4.24
C THR A 252 0.41 11.95 5.74
N ASN A 253 0.55 13.08 6.44
CA ASN A 253 0.10 13.24 7.83
C ASN A 253 -1.20 14.08 7.93
N GLY A 254 -1.94 14.20 6.84
CA GLY A 254 -3.10 15.08 6.68
C GLY A 254 -2.74 16.49 6.24
N LEU A 255 -1.64 17.07 6.73
CA LEU A 255 -1.23 18.45 6.40
C LEU A 255 -0.18 18.53 5.30
N ILE A 256 0.76 17.60 5.29
CA ILE A 256 1.78 17.44 4.26
C ILE A 256 1.38 16.24 3.41
N TRP A 257 1.41 16.39 2.09
CA TRP A 257 1.12 15.32 1.13
C TRP A 257 2.29 15.17 0.17
N ARG A 258 2.90 13.99 0.16
CA ARG A 258 3.98 13.63 -0.75
C ARG A 258 3.49 12.63 -1.78
N PHE A 259 3.48 13.04 -3.03
CA PHE A 259 3.12 12.19 -4.17
C PHE A 259 4.39 11.54 -4.73
N TYR A 260 4.39 10.23 -4.82
CA TYR A 260 5.46 9.44 -5.41
C TYR A 260 5.00 8.83 -6.72
N ARG A 261 5.69 9.15 -7.83
CA ARG A 261 5.61 8.37 -9.07
C ARG A 261 6.72 7.35 -9.04
N ILE A 262 6.36 6.09 -9.22
CA ILE A 262 7.25 4.93 -9.06
C ILE A 262 7.37 4.27 -10.44
N PRO A 263 8.33 4.71 -11.27
CA PRO A 263 8.49 4.09 -12.57
C PRO A 263 9.16 2.73 -12.38
N TYR A 264 8.83 1.78 -13.24
CA TYR A 264 9.50 0.48 -13.25
C TYR A 264 10.61 0.46 -14.31
N HIS A 265 11.76 -0.14 -13.99
CA HIS A 265 12.67 -0.62 -15.03
C HIS A 265 12.00 -1.78 -15.76
N SER A 266 11.40 -2.71 -15.00
CA SER A 266 10.50 -3.74 -15.50
C SER A 266 9.60 -4.20 -14.35
N GLN A 267 8.28 -4.19 -14.57
CA GLN A 267 7.31 -4.71 -13.60
C GLN A 267 7.55 -6.20 -13.36
N TYR A 268 7.84 -6.95 -14.43
CA TYR A 268 8.15 -8.38 -14.36
C TYR A 268 9.39 -8.69 -13.52
N LEU A 269 10.42 -7.84 -13.58
CA LEU A 269 11.63 -8.00 -12.75
C LEU A 269 11.48 -7.43 -11.33
N GLY A 270 10.32 -6.85 -11.01
CA GLY A 270 10.08 -6.16 -9.74
C GLY A 270 11.17 -5.13 -9.44
N ALA A 271 11.64 -4.43 -10.47
CA ALA A 271 12.73 -3.46 -10.39
C ALA A 271 12.20 -2.06 -10.66
N ILE A 272 12.34 -1.16 -9.68
CA ILE A 272 11.87 0.22 -9.80
C ILE A 272 13.01 1.18 -10.13
N LYS A 273 12.70 2.23 -10.90
CA LYS A 273 13.55 3.41 -11.09
C LYS A 273 13.51 4.26 -9.81
N MET A 274 14.38 5.27 -9.74
CA MET A 274 14.30 6.26 -8.67
C MET A 274 12.89 6.89 -8.66
N PRO A 275 12.14 6.82 -7.55
CA PRO A 275 10.85 7.47 -7.47
C PRO A 275 11.00 8.98 -7.63
N LYS A 276 10.08 9.59 -8.38
CA LYS A 276 9.95 11.05 -8.42
C LYS A 276 8.96 11.48 -7.36
N MET A 277 9.28 12.52 -6.61
CA MET A 277 8.46 12.99 -5.50
C MET A 277 8.12 14.46 -5.67
N VAL A 278 6.87 14.83 -5.36
CA VAL A 278 6.43 16.21 -5.13
C VAL A 278 5.74 16.28 -3.78
N GLU A 279 6.09 17.29 -3.01
CA GLU A 279 5.51 17.59 -1.70
C GLU A 279 4.63 18.83 -1.81
N ILE A 280 3.50 18.80 -1.11
CA ILE A 280 2.70 19.99 -0.82
C ILE A 280 2.46 20.08 0.70
N ASP A 281 2.49 21.30 1.23
CA ASP A 281 2.17 21.64 2.61
C ASP A 281 0.90 22.48 2.62
N LEU A 282 -0.22 21.88 3.03
CA LEU A 282 -1.54 22.53 3.07
C LEU A 282 -1.56 23.78 3.98
N THR A 283 -0.56 23.94 4.85
CA THR A 283 -0.44 25.08 5.77
C THR A 283 0.42 26.22 5.23
N LYS A 284 1.22 25.98 4.19
CA LYS A 284 2.16 26.97 3.63
C LYS A 284 1.86 27.33 2.18
N ASP A 285 1.51 26.33 1.37
CA ASP A 285 1.36 26.51 -0.06
C ASP A 285 0.04 27.22 -0.40
N LYS A 286 -0.01 27.84 -1.58
CA LYS A 286 -1.22 28.50 -2.06
C LYS A 286 -2.27 27.46 -2.45
N GLU A 287 -3.53 27.74 -2.15
CA GLU A 287 -4.65 26.82 -2.38
C GLU A 287 -4.75 26.39 -3.85
N GLU A 288 -4.47 27.30 -4.80
CA GLU A 288 -4.50 26.99 -6.23
C GLU A 288 -3.33 26.08 -6.67
N GLU A 289 -2.16 26.18 -6.04
CA GLU A 289 -1.01 25.30 -6.31
C GLU A 289 -1.24 23.90 -5.75
N ILE A 290 -1.81 23.82 -4.55
CA ILE A 290 -2.29 22.59 -3.92
C ILE A 290 -3.30 21.91 -4.86
N TYR A 291 -4.33 22.64 -5.28
CA TYR A 291 -5.37 22.17 -6.20
C TYR A 291 -4.74 21.58 -7.47
N LYS A 292 -3.93 22.37 -8.18
CA LYS A 292 -3.28 21.95 -9.42
C LYS A 292 -2.44 20.69 -9.24
N THR A 293 -1.74 20.56 -8.11
CA THR A 293 -0.93 19.37 -7.82
C THR A 293 -1.80 18.13 -7.64
N PHE A 294 -2.88 18.21 -6.86
CA PHE A 294 -3.82 17.10 -6.72
C PHE A 294 -4.41 16.67 -8.07
N ILE A 295 -4.89 17.62 -8.89
CA ILE A 295 -5.47 17.31 -10.20
C ILE A 295 -4.41 16.71 -11.13
N GLN A 296 -3.18 17.23 -11.13
CA GLN A 296 -2.10 16.72 -11.95
C GLN A 296 -1.72 15.27 -11.58
N TYR A 297 -1.66 14.94 -10.30
CA TYR A 297 -1.21 13.63 -9.85
C TYR A 297 -2.33 12.60 -9.87
N LEU A 298 -3.51 12.91 -9.33
CA LEU A 298 -4.61 11.96 -9.29
C LEU A 298 -5.30 11.83 -10.65
N TRP A 299 -5.49 12.94 -11.36
CA TRP A 299 -6.33 13.05 -12.56
C TRP A 299 -5.59 13.43 -13.84
N LYS A 300 -4.25 13.39 -13.84
CA LYS A 300 -3.41 13.73 -15.00
C LYS A 300 -3.65 15.15 -15.55
N GLY A 301 -4.18 16.05 -14.71
CA GLY A 301 -4.53 17.42 -15.13
C GLY A 301 -5.89 17.53 -15.81
N ASN A 302 -6.66 16.43 -15.90
CA ASN A 302 -7.98 16.42 -16.51
C ASN A 302 -9.05 16.92 -15.53
N GLU A 303 -9.89 17.82 -16.03
CA GLU A 303 -11.06 18.34 -15.33
C GLU A 303 -12.32 18.04 -16.14
N SER A 304 -13.33 17.50 -15.47
CA SER A 304 -14.65 17.22 -16.02
C SER A 304 -15.55 18.44 -15.88
N LYS A 305 -16.17 18.84 -16.99
CA LYS A 305 -17.29 19.81 -16.98
C LYS A 305 -18.64 19.16 -16.68
N ILE A 306 -18.71 17.84 -16.64
CA ILE A 306 -19.91 17.11 -16.27
C ILE A 306 -20.10 17.30 -14.76
N GLU A 307 -21.25 17.87 -14.39
CA GLU A 307 -21.63 18.00 -12.99
C GLU A 307 -21.82 16.61 -12.38
N LYS A 308 -21.12 16.35 -11.28
CA LYS A 308 -21.38 15.17 -10.45
C LYS A 308 -22.17 15.56 -9.23
N THR A 309 -23.11 14.70 -8.84
CA THR A 309 -23.74 14.77 -7.54
C THR A 309 -22.67 14.74 -6.45
N PRO A 310 -22.71 15.62 -5.44
CA PRO A 310 -21.87 15.50 -4.25
C PRO A 310 -21.92 14.10 -3.66
N ILE A 311 -20.79 13.60 -3.16
CA ILE A 311 -20.77 12.35 -2.42
C ILE A 311 -21.51 12.58 -1.11
N GLU A 312 -22.70 11.99 -1.03
CA GLU A 312 -23.54 12.02 0.16
C GLU A 312 -23.29 10.77 1.01
N GLN A 313 -23.48 10.94 2.31
CA GLN A 313 -23.45 9.83 3.23
C GLN A 313 -24.65 8.91 2.95
N PRO A 314 -24.46 7.57 2.95
CA PRO A 314 -25.57 6.67 2.69
C PRO A 314 -26.62 6.76 3.81
N SER A 315 -27.88 6.77 3.39
CA SER A 315 -29.04 6.67 4.28
C SER A 315 -29.11 5.31 4.97
N LEU A 316 -29.87 5.21 6.07
CA LEU A 316 -30.12 3.92 6.72
C LEU A 316 -30.63 2.85 5.74
N LYS A 317 -31.50 3.23 4.79
CA LYS A 317 -32.05 2.30 3.79
C LYS A 317 -30.95 1.76 2.88
N GLU A 318 -30.01 2.59 2.46
CA GLU A 318 -28.87 2.19 1.63
C GLU A 318 -27.88 1.34 2.42
N ILE A 319 -27.59 1.70 3.67
CA ILE A 319 -26.75 0.90 4.57
C ILE A 319 -27.35 -0.51 4.73
N PHE A 320 -28.65 -0.63 4.99
CA PHE A 320 -29.31 -1.93 5.08
C PHE A 320 -29.28 -2.71 3.77
N LYS A 321 -29.38 -2.02 2.62
CA LYS A 321 -29.22 -2.65 1.30
C LYS A 321 -27.81 -3.18 1.11
N ILE A 322 -26.79 -2.42 1.48
CA ILE A 322 -25.38 -2.85 1.45
C ILE A 322 -25.21 -4.09 2.32
N ILE A 323 -25.67 -4.05 3.58
CA ILE A 323 -25.58 -5.18 4.52
C ILE A 323 -26.23 -6.45 3.95
N LYS A 324 -27.42 -6.34 3.35
CA LYS A 324 -28.12 -7.48 2.73
C LYS A 324 -27.39 -8.02 1.50
N ALA A 325 -26.64 -7.18 0.80
CA ALA A 325 -25.88 -7.56 -0.38
C ALA A 325 -24.46 -8.06 -0.06
N LEU A 326 -24.03 -8.01 1.22
CA LEU A 326 -22.73 -8.54 1.62
C LEU A 326 -22.70 -10.05 1.38
N ASP A 327 -21.97 -10.46 0.35
CA ASP A 327 -21.71 -11.87 0.09
C ASP A 327 -20.67 -12.40 1.09
N ILE A 328 -20.99 -13.50 1.74
CA ILE A 328 -20.08 -14.28 2.59
C ILE A 328 -18.79 -14.63 1.83
N ASN A 329 -18.87 -14.82 0.50
CA ASN A 329 -17.71 -15.14 -0.33
C ASN A 329 -16.75 -13.95 -0.56
N GLU A 330 -17.18 -12.72 -0.28
CA GLU A 330 -16.35 -11.51 -0.41
C GLU A 330 -15.89 -10.92 0.93
N GLN A 331 -15.99 -11.70 2.03
CA GLN A 331 -15.62 -11.28 3.39
C GLN A 331 -14.24 -10.62 3.51
N SER A 332 -13.26 -11.01 2.69
CA SER A 332 -11.92 -10.41 2.72
C SER A 332 -11.90 -8.93 2.36
N LYS A 333 -12.92 -8.42 1.64
CA LYS A 333 -13.04 -7.00 1.32
C LYS A 333 -13.55 -6.18 2.52
N TYR A 334 -14.30 -6.81 3.41
CA TYR A 334 -14.95 -6.18 4.57
C TYR A 334 -14.15 -6.48 5.85
N ASN A 335 -12.88 -6.05 5.83
CA ASN A 335 -12.05 -6.01 7.03
C ASN A 335 -12.62 -5.01 8.06
N GLU A 336 -12.03 -4.98 9.26
CA GLU A 336 -12.53 -4.13 10.34
C GLU A 336 -12.63 -2.65 9.95
N GLU A 337 -11.62 -2.12 9.25
CA GLU A 337 -11.60 -0.72 8.81
C GLU A 337 -12.60 -0.44 7.68
N ALA A 338 -12.82 -1.40 6.79
CA ALA A 338 -13.85 -1.30 5.76
C ALA A 338 -15.26 -1.29 6.37
N MET A 339 -15.50 -2.07 7.43
CA MET A 339 -16.76 -2.05 8.17
C MET A 339 -16.98 -0.71 8.88
N LYS A 340 -15.91 -0.18 9.51
CA LYS A 340 -15.90 1.15 10.13
C LYS A 340 -16.30 2.24 9.13
N GLN A 341 -15.59 2.31 8.01
CA GLN A 341 -15.74 3.34 6.98
C GLN A 341 -17.07 3.25 6.21
N GLY A 342 -17.43 2.06 5.73
CA GLY A 342 -18.57 1.87 4.82
C GLY A 342 -19.91 1.68 5.51
N ILE A 343 -19.93 1.28 6.79
CA ILE A 343 -21.17 0.87 7.49
C ILE A 343 -21.31 1.59 8.83
N VAL A 344 -20.36 1.42 9.75
CA VAL A 344 -20.54 1.87 11.14
C VAL A 344 -20.55 3.39 11.26
N LEU A 345 -19.58 4.09 10.66
CA LEU A 345 -19.55 5.55 10.71
C LEU A 345 -20.78 6.19 10.04
N PRO A 346 -21.22 5.77 8.83
CA PRO A 346 -22.48 6.23 8.27
C PRO A 346 -23.69 5.90 9.15
N PHE A 347 -23.73 4.72 9.77
CA PHE A 347 -24.82 4.37 10.68
C PHE A 347 -24.86 5.30 11.89
N LEU A 348 -23.71 5.59 12.53
CA LEU A 348 -23.63 6.50 13.67
C LEU A 348 -24.09 7.92 13.33
N ASN A 349 -23.69 8.43 12.16
CA ASN A 349 -24.16 9.74 11.69
C ASN A 349 -25.68 9.75 11.45
N ASN A 350 -26.26 8.68 10.87
CA ASN A 350 -27.72 8.56 10.73
C ASN A 350 -28.45 8.50 12.10
N MET A 351 -27.76 8.03 13.14
CA MET A 351 -28.26 8.03 14.53
C MET A 351 -28.08 9.38 15.24
N GLY A 352 -27.56 10.41 14.55
CA GLY A 352 -27.40 11.76 15.07
C GLY A 352 -26.05 12.07 15.72
N TRP A 353 -25.06 11.17 15.64
CA TRP A 353 -23.70 11.43 16.12
C TRP A 353 -22.84 12.07 15.02
N ASP A 354 -22.31 13.27 15.24
CA ASP A 354 -21.41 13.90 14.27
C ASP A 354 -20.01 13.30 14.35
N THR A 355 -19.70 12.38 13.43
CA THR A 355 -18.39 11.69 13.41
C THR A 355 -17.24 12.59 13.00
N THR A 356 -17.49 13.86 12.63
CA THR A 356 -16.45 14.85 12.35
C THR A 356 -16.09 15.69 13.57
N LYS A 357 -16.82 15.54 14.69
CA LYS A 357 -16.57 16.27 15.94
C LYS A 357 -15.97 15.37 17.01
N LEU A 358 -14.71 15.63 17.35
CA LEU A 358 -14.00 14.95 18.45
C LEU A 358 -14.64 15.14 19.84
N SER A 359 -15.50 16.15 19.99
CA SER A 359 -16.28 16.34 21.22
C SER A 359 -17.41 15.32 21.38
N GLU A 360 -17.85 14.72 20.28
CA GLU A 360 -18.93 13.73 20.23
C GLU A 360 -18.37 12.32 20.06
N VAL A 361 -17.42 12.14 19.13
CA VAL A 361 -16.81 10.84 18.80
C VAL A 361 -15.31 10.88 19.01
N LYS A 362 -14.79 10.02 19.89
CA LYS A 362 -13.34 9.86 20.11
C LYS A 362 -12.85 8.58 19.48
N PHE A 363 -11.81 8.70 18.65
CA PHE A 363 -11.19 7.59 17.93
C PHE A 363 -10.09 6.91 18.73
N GLU A 364 -10.09 5.58 18.72
CA GLU A 364 -8.93 4.75 19.05
C GLU A 364 -8.34 5.04 20.45
N LYS A 365 -9.21 5.19 21.45
CA LYS A 365 -8.81 5.62 22.80
C LYS A 365 -8.68 4.44 23.74
N SER A 366 -7.58 4.41 24.51
CA SER A 366 -7.39 3.44 25.57
C SER A 366 -8.33 3.69 26.75
N ILE A 367 -9.13 2.71 27.13
CA ILE A 367 -10.03 2.72 28.30
C ILE A 367 -9.61 1.65 29.30
N PHE A 368 -9.84 1.89 30.59
CA PHE A 368 -9.66 0.88 31.62
C PHE A 368 -10.90 -0.02 31.66
N ILE A 369 -10.69 -1.34 31.59
CA ILE A 369 -11.74 -2.35 31.71
C ILE A 369 -11.68 -2.93 33.13
N PRO A 370 -12.62 -2.57 34.02
CA PRO A 370 -12.57 -2.98 35.43
C PRO A 370 -12.52 -4.50 35.61
N LYS A 371 -13.36 -5.25 34.87
CA LYS A 371 -13.43 -6.72 34.97
C LYS A 371 -12.12 -7.44 34.63
N ARG A 372 -11.27 -6.82 33.82
CA ARG A 372 -10.00 -7.41 33.37
C ARG A 372 -8.77 -6.74 33.99
N SER A 373 -8.97 -5.72 34.82
CA SER A 373 -7.92 -4.89 35.42
C SER A 373 -6.83 -4.43 34.44
N LYS A 374 -7.21 -4.20 33.17
CA LYS A 374 -6.28 -3.76 32.11
C LYS A 374 -6.89 -2.65 31.28
N ARG A 375 -6.02 -1.91 30.59
CA ARG A 375 -6.47 -0.96 29.58
C ARG A 375 -6.52 -1.63 28.21
N GLU A 376 -7.59 -1.41 27.48
CA GLU A 376 -7.74 -1.86 26.09
C GLU A 376 -8.06 -0.66 25.20
N LYS A 377 -7.60 -0.72 23.96
CA LYS A 377 -7.92 0.27 22.93
C LYS A 377 -9.28 -0.09 22.36
N VAL A 378 -10.17 0.90 22.24
CA VAL A 378 -11.48 0.73 21.61
C VAL A 378 -11.60 1.69 20.44
N ASP A 379 -12.42 1.31 19.46
CA ASP A 379 -12.54 2.05 18.19
C ASP A 379 -13.19 3.41 18.38
N TYR A 380 -14.37 3.45 19.00
CA TYR A 380 -15.09 4.69 19.23
C TYR A 380 -15.62 4.81 20.65
N ILE A 381 -15.54 6.03 21.17
CA ILE A 381 -16.25 6.43 22.40
C ILE A 381 -17.17 7.59 22.03
N LEU A 382 -18.47 7.37 22.17
CA LEU A 382 -19.50 8.38 21.92
C LEU A 382 -19.95 9.02 23.24
N GLY A 383 -20.17 10.33 23.22
CA GLY A 383 -20.73 11.09 24.35
C GLY A 383 -19.71 11.66 25.35
N LYS A 384 -20.24 12.32 26.39
CA LYS A 384 -19.46 13.02 27.45
C LYS A 384 -19.89 12.58 28.84
N GLY A 385 -18.98 12.70 29.82
CA GLY A 385 -19.27 12.45 31.23
C GLY A 385 -19.38 10.96 31.59
N HIS A 386 -20.41 10.61 32.36
CA HIS A 386 -20.68 9.25 32.85
C HIS A 386 -21.42 8.37 31.83
N HIS A 387 -22.07 8.97 30.82
CA HIS A 387 -22.80 8.26 29.78
C HIS A 387 -21.92 8.18 28.53
N LYS A 388 -21.27 7.03 28.35
CA LYS A 388 -20.41 6.76 27.20
C LYS A 388 -20.87 5.49 26.52
N LEU A 389 -21.08 5.57 25.20
CA LEU A 389 -21.17 4.37 24.37
C LEU A 389 -19.77 4.01 23.91
N ILE A 390 -19.36 2.77 24.17
CA ILE A 390 -18.12 2.21 23.63
C ILE A 390 -18.52 1.33 22.47
N VAL A 391 -17.98 1.63 21.29
CA VAL A 391 -18.22 0.85 20.08
C VAL A 391 -16.91 0.20 19.67
N GLU A 392 -16.96 -1.11 19.51
CA GLU A 392 -15.89 -1.94 18.98
C GLU A 392 -16.42 -2.59 17.71
N VAL A 393 -15.73 -2.39 16.59
CA VAL A 393 -16.12 -2.90 15.28
C VAL A 393 -15.29 -4.15 14.97
N LYS A 394 -15.88 -5.08 14.25
CA LYS A 394 -15.20 -6.29 13.79
C LYS A 394 -15.47 -6.49 12.30
N GLY A 395 -14.49 -7.08 11.60
CA GLY A 395 -14.65 -7.47 10.20
C GLY A 395 -15.70 -8.57 10.05
N LEU A 396 -16.31 -8.68 8.86
CA LEU A 396 -17.43 -9.59 8.59
C LEU A 396 -17.10 -11.07 8.87
N ASN A 397 -15.83 -11.44 8.79
CA ASN A 397 -15.32 -12.79 9.05
C ASN A 397 -15.10 -13.11 10.55
N THR A 398 -15.47 -12.21 11.46
CA THR A 398 -15.22 -12.39 12.89
C THR A 398 -16.43 -13.00 13.59
N TYR A 399 -16.24 -14.15 14.24
CA TYR A 399 -17.28 -14.78 15.05
C TYR A 399 -17.27 -14.21 16.47
N PHE A 400 -18.43 -13.76 16.94
CA PHE A 400 -18.62 -13.38 18.34
C PHE A 400 -18.86 -14.64 19.18
N SER A 401 -18.18 -14.74 20.33
CA SER A 401 -18.54 -15.74 21.34
C SER A 401 -19.63 -15.18 22.24
N ASN A 402 -20.71 -15.93 22.44
CA ASN A 402 -21.83 -15.55 23.32
C ASN A 402 -21.44 -15.47 24.81
N SER A 403 -20.18 -15.73 25.17
CA SER A 403 -19.74 -15.87 26.56
C SER A 403 -19.63 -14.53 27.33
N ASN A 404 -19.90 -13.39 26.69
CA ASN A 404 -19.82 -12.06 27.33
C ASN A 404 -20.97 -11.10 26.95
N THR A 405 -22.07 -11.59 26.40
CA THR A 405 -23.25 -10.78 26.06
C THR A 405 -24.22 -10.74 27.23
N LEU A 406 -24.70 -9.54 27.60
CA LEU A 406 -25.99 -9.43 28.29
C LEU A 406 -27.06 -9.89 27.31
N ASP A 407 -28.02 -10.71 27.75
CA ASP A 407 -29.20 -10.97 26.92
C ASP A 407 -30.00 -9.67 26.70
N GLU A 408 -30.86 -9.69 25.69
CA GLU A 408 -31.64 -8.53 25.26
C GLU A 408 -32.48 -7.94 26.41
N ASP A 409 -33.05 -8.81 27.25
CA ASP A 409 -33.86 -8.41 28.41
C ASP A 409 -33.01 -7.71 29.48
N HIS A 410 -31.81 -8.21 29.79
CA HIS A 410 -30.89 -7.56 30.72
C HIS A 410 -30.39 -6.22 30.18
N PHE A 411 -30.13 -6.12 28.88
CA PHE A 411 -29.74 -4.86 28.26
C PHE A 411 -30.87 -3.82 28.30
N LEU A 412 -32.08 -4.20 27.88
CA LEU A 412 -33.26 -3.34 27.95
C LEU A 412 -33.56 -2.94 29.39
N ASN A 413 -33.47 -3.86 30.36
CA ASN A 413 -33.61 -3.55 31.78
C ASN A 413 -32.53 -2.58 32.28
N TYR A 414 -31.27 -2.73 31.85
CA TYR A 414 -30.20 -1.79 32.18
C TYR A 414 -30.49 -0.39 31.61
N MET A 415 -30.98 -0.31 30.38
CA MET A 415 -31.33 0.96 29.73
C MET A 415 -32.61 1.59 30.32
N ASN A 416 -33.56 0.76 30.77
CA ASN A 416 -34.85 1.17 31.35
C ASN A 416 -34.76 1.46 32.86
N ARG A 417 -33.67 1.08 33.53
CA ARG A 417 -33.38 1.57 34.88
C ARG A 417 -33.21 3.08 34.79
N LYS A 418 -34.29 3.78 35.15
CA LYS A 418 -34.34 5.24 35.20
C LYS A 418 -33.10 5.77 35.93
N LEU A 419 -32.43 6.71 35.26
CA LEU A 419 -31.49 7.66 35.82
C LEU A 419 -32.11 8.45 36.97
#